data_AF-L9L985-F1
#
_entry.id   AF-L9L985-F1
#
_cell.length_a   1.000
_cell.length_b   1.000
_cell.length_c   1.000
_cell.angle_alpha   90.00
_cell.angle_beta   90.00
_cell.angle_gamma   90.00
#
_symmetry.space_group_name_H-M   'P 1'
#
loop_
_entity.id
_entity.type
_entity.pdbx_description
1 polymer ?
#
loop_
_entity_poly.entity_id
_entity_poly.type
_entity_poly.pdbx_seq_one_letter_code
_entity_poly.pdbx_strand_id
1 'polypeptide(L)' 'MKNMKDISTLVFIVDVDANKHQTTQAVKKLCDMDVAKVNTLIRPDGEKKAYV' A
#
# COMPACT_ATOMS: atom_id res chain seq x y z
N MET A 1 -0.14 19.59 11.79
CA MET A 1 -0.13 18.76 10.56
C MET A 1 0.54 17.46 10.95
N LYS A 2 -0.14 16.32 10.75
CA LYS A 2 0.38 15.01 11.17
C LYS A 2 1.32 14.51 10.06
N ASN A 3 2.55 14.13 10.39
CA ASN A 3 3.49 13.69 9.37
C ASN A 3 3.03 12.33 8.83
N MET A 4 3.30 12.03 7.56
CA MET A 4 2.89 10.76 6.94
C MET A 4 3.43 9.54 7.70
N LYS A 5 4.56 9.71 8.41
CA LYS A 5 5.18 8.70 9.28
C LYS A 5 4.36 8.37 10.53
N ASP A 6 3.47 9.27 10.96
CA ASP A 6 2.63 9.09 12.17
C ASP A 6 1.28 8.41 11.87
N ILE A 7 1.02 8.06 10.60
CA ILE A 7 -0.18 7.33 10.18
C ILE A 7 0.15 5.84 10.18
N SER A 8 -0.55 5.07 11.01
CA SER A 8 -0.36 3.62 11.14
C SER A 8 -0.77 2.81 9.90
N THR A 9 -1.39 3.45 8.91
CA THR A 9 -1.91 2.80 7.71
C THR A 9 -1.78 3.74 6.52
N LEU A 10 -0.94 3.37 5.57
CA LEU A 10 -0.75 4.07 4.31
C LEU A 10 -1.67 3.47 3.25
N VAL A 11 -2.18 4.34 2.36
CA VAL A 11 -3.10 3.91 1.31
C VAL A 11 -2.49 4.23 -0.05
N PHE A 12 -2.29 3.19 -0.85
CA PHE A 12 -1.73 3.29 -2.19
C PHE A 12 -2.78 2.86 -3.23
N ILE A 13 -2.77 3.52 -4.39
CA ILE A 13 -3.35 2.97 -5.61
C ILE A 13 -2.25 2.13 -6.26
N VAL A 14 -2.56 0.88 -6.57
CA VAL A 14 -1.62 -0.07 -7.20
C VAL A 14 -2.24 -0.65 -8.46
N ASP A 15 -1.40 -1.23 -9.30
CA ASP A 15 -1.84 -1.97 -10.47
C ASP A 15 -2.78 -3.13 -10.08
N VAL A 16 -3.79 -3.41 -10.91
CA VAL A 16 -4.82 -4.41 -10.60
C VAL A 16 -4.23 -5.82 -10.47
N ASP A 17 -3.18 -6.11 -11.24
CA ASP A 17 -2.49 -7.40 -11.27
C ASP A 17 -1.41 -7.51 -10.17
N ALA A 18 -1.09 -6.42 -9.47
CA ALA A 18 -0.10 -6.43 -8.41
C ALA A 18 -0.54 -7.32 -7.24
N ASN A 19 0.31 -8.25 -6.83
CA ASN A 19 0.10 -9.08 -5.65
C ASN A 19 0.63 -8.40 -4.39
N LYS A 20 0.21 -8.90 -3.21
CA LYS A 20 0.60 -8.32 -1.92
C LYS A 20 2.11 -8.30 -1.68
N HIS A 21 2.85 -9.29 -2.18
CA HIS A 21 4.31 -9.35 -2.02
C HIS A 21 5.01 -8.26 -2.82
N GLN A 22 4.57 -8.03 -4.06
CA GLN A 22 5.07 -6.94 -4.90
C GLN A 22 4.79 -5.58 -4.26
N THR A 23 3.57 -5.36 -3.73
CA THR A 23 3.23 -4.13 -3.02
C THR A 23 4.11 -3.93 -1.78
N THR A 24 4.32 -4.97 -0.96
CA THR A 24 5.20 -4.90 0.21
C THR A 24 6.64 -4.54 -0.17
N GLN A 25 7.19 -5.18 -1.20
CA GLN A 25 8.56 -4.90 -1.65
C GLN A 25 8.70 -3.48 -2.21
N ALA A 26 7.71 -3.01 -2.98
CA ALA A 26 7.70 -1.66 -3.52
C ALA A 26 7.62 -0.62 -2.40
N VAL A 27 6.74 -0.81 -1.41
CA VAL A 27 6.60 0.12 -0.28
C VAL A 27 7.87 0.12 0.59
N LYS A 28 8.46 -1.04 0.87
CA LYS A 28 9.76 -1.13 1.58
C LYS A 28 10.84 -0.33 0.87
N LYS A 29 10.92 -0.41 -0.47
CA LYS A 29 11.91 0.33 -1.27
C LYS A 29 11.64 1.83 -1.37
N LEU A 30 10.38 2.23 -1.44
CA LEU A 30 9.99 3.64 -1.64
C LEU A 30 10.02 4.45 -0.34
N CYS A 31 9.71 3.82 0.78
CA CYS A 31 9.55 4.50 2.06
C CYS A 31 10.58 4.07 3.12
N ASP A 32 11.43 3.08 2.83
CA ASP A 32 12.37 2.47 3.79
C ASP A 32 11.67 2.07 5.11
N MET A 33 10.42 1.60 4.99
CA MET A 33 9.57 1.22 6.12
C MET A 33 9.25 -0.27 6.08
N ASP A 34 9.29 -0.91 7.25
CA ASP A 34 8.80 -2.27 7.38
C ASP A 34 7.27 -2.32 7.37
N VAL A 35 6.75 -3.28 6.60
CA VAL A 35 5.32 -3.48 6.39
C VAL A 35 4.86 -4.66 7.24
N ALA A 36 3.92 -4.41 8.16
CA ALA A 36 3.35 -5.46 9.00
C ALA A 36 2.28 -6.27 8.26
N LYS A 37 1.37 -5.61 7.54
CA LYS A 37 0.26 -6.28 6.86
C LYS A 37 -0.25 -5.46 5.68
N VAL A 38 -0.46 -6.11 4.54
CA VAL A 38 -1.11 -5.50 3.37
C VAL A 38 -2.50 -6.07 3.16
N ASN A 39 -3.49 -5.19 3.06
CA ASN A 39 -4.84 -5.51 2.62
C ASN A 39 -5.09 -4.83 1.27
N THR A 40 -5.67 -5.55 0.31
CA THR A 40 -5.97 -5.01 -1.03
C THR A 40 -7.44 -5.21 -1.35
N LEU A 41 -8.06 -4.23 -2.00
CA LEU A 41 -9.39 -4.36 -2.58
C LEU A 41 -9.39 -3.78 -3.99
N ILE A 42 -10.12 -4.41 -4.91
CA ILE A 42 -10.40 -3.85 -6.23
C ILE A 42 -11.67 -3.03 -6.11
N ARG A 43 -11.61 -1.77 -6.54
CA ARG A 43 -12.72 -0.84 -6.54
C ARG A 43 -13.55 -1.00 -7.82
N PRO A 44 -14.83 -0.59 -7.80
CA PRO A 44 -15.69 -0.68 -8.99
C PRO A 44 -15.25 0.25 -10.13
N ASP A 45 -14.37 1.22 -9.88
CA ASP A 45 -13.72 2.07 -10.89
C ASP A 45 -12.57 1.36 -11.63
N GLY A 46 -12.23 0.13 -11.25
CA GLY A 46 -11.15 -0.66 -11.85
C GLY A 46 -9.79 -0.48 -11.18
N GLU A 47 -9.67 0.39 -10.18
CA GLU A 47 -8.41 0.58 -9.45
C GLU A 47 -8.27 -0.40 -8.29
N LYS A 48 -7.04 -0.85 -8.03
CA LYS A 48 -6.74 -1.61 -6.82
C LYS A 48 -6.21 -0.68 -5.74
N LYS A 49 -6.88 -0.69 -4.58
CA LYS A 49 -6.44 0.04 -3.40
C LYS A 49 -5.73 -0.89 -2.43
N ALA A 50 -4.53 -0.54 -2.03
CA ALA A 50 -3.73 -1.23 -1.02
C ALA A 50 -3.66 -0.42 0.27
N TYR A 51 -3.97 -1.06 1.39
CA TYR A 51 -3.83 -0.55 2.74
C TYR A 51 -2.64 -1.28 3.37
N VAL A 52 -1.63 -0.52 3.74
CA VAL A 52 -0.30 -1.00 4.16
C VAL A 52 -0.02 -0.51 5.56
#